data_AF-A0A955U4I3-F1
#
_entry.id   AF-A0A955U4I3-F1
#
_cell.length_a   1.000
_cell.length_b   1.000
_cell.length_c   1.000
_cell.angle_alpha   90.00
_cell.angle_beta   90.00
_cell.angle_gamma   90.00
#
_symmetry.space_group_name_H-M   'P 1'
#
loop_
_entity.id
_entity.type
_entity.pdbx_description
1 polymer ?
#
loop_
_entity_poly.entity_id
_entity_poly.type
_entity_poly.pdbx_seq_one_letter_code
_entity_poly.pdbx_strand_id
1 'polypeptide(L)'
;VAAGGPEHWVVIYLGDGAAGTRDGITLNTQQPALPAPFRFAVRWKADDSYNALDVWNGAGWSVQANWLGTQGSAVAESNANQAVEFRIPLAALGGASRVSVITSWVFEGAGFETTYSPLPSGTFTDGYDPDPTTYYSFDLTGPGAPNTTGPSF
;
A
#
# COMPACT_ATOMS: atom_id res chain seq x y z
N VAL A 1 17.54 -1.66 0.13
CA VAL A 1 16.78 -0.59 -0.55
C VAL A 1 17.57 0.73 -0.63
N ALA A 2 18.85 0.73 -0.25
CA ALA A 2 19.74 1.89 -0.21
C ALA A 2 20.05 2.65 -1.54
N ALA A 3 19.40 2.31 -2.66
CA ALA A 3 19.62 2.95 -3.96
C ALA A 3 18.33 3.52 -4.62
N GLY A 4 17.16 3.40 -3.98
CA GLY A 4 15.89 3.84 -4.58
C GLY A 4 15.82 5.35 -4.86
N GLY A 5 16.41 6.18 -4.00
CA GLY A 5 16.40 7.63 -4.22
C GLY A 5 15.00 8.27 -4.06
N PRO A 6 14.90 9.59 -4.31
CA PRO A 6 13.77 10.42 -3.86
C PRO A 6 12.47 10.22 -4.65
N GLU A 7 12.49 9.47 -5.73
CA GLU A 7 11.36 9.30 -6.65
C GLU A 7 10.71 7.92 -6.55
N HIS A 8 11.24 7.05 -5.68
CA HIS A 8 10.73 5.69 -5.51
C HIS A 8 9.85 5.62 -4.26
N TRP A 9 8.67 5.05 -4.41
CA TRP A 9 7.67 4.91 -3.38
C TRP A 9 7.32 3.46 -3.14
N VAL A 10 7.03 3.12 -1.90
CA VAL A 10 6.16 1.99 -1.57
C VAL A 10 4.75 2.53 -1.35
N VAL A 11 3.77 1.92 -2.01
CA VAL A 11 2.34 2.20 -1.80
C VAL A 11 1.65 0.92 -1.35
N ILE A 12 0.99 0.98 -0.19
CA ILE A 12 0.24 -0.12 0.42
C ILE A 12 -1.23 0.29 0.51
N TYR A 13 -2.12 -0.32 -0.26
CA TYR A 13 -3.56 -0.15 -0.13
C TYR A 13 -4.13 -1.14 0.87
N LEU A 14 -4.98 -0.66 1.78
CA LEU A 14 -5.61 -1.45 2.84
C LEU A 14 -7.14 -1.29 2.83
N GLY A 15 -7.83 -2.42 2.73
CA GLY A 15 -9.28 -2.51 2.85
C GLY A 15 -9.67 -3.09 4.21
N ASP A 16 -10.72 -2.58 4.83
CA ASP A 16 -11.28 -3.06 6.10
C ASP A 16 -12.63 -3.79 5.91
N GLY A 17 -13.05 -3.98 4.65
CA GLY A 17 -14.36 -4.51 4.29
C GLY A 17 -15.51 -3.50 4.38
N ALA A 18 -15.23 -2.24 4.78
CA ALA A 18 -16.19 -1.16 4.73
C ALA A 18 -16.25 -0.50 3.34
N ALA A 19 -17.10 0.52 3.20
CA ALA A 19 -17.12 1.34 1.99
C ALA A 19 -15.76 2.06 1.83
N GLY A 20 -15.23 2.03 0.62
CA GLY A 20 -13.98 2.66 0.22
C GLY A 20 -14.09 3.21 -1.20
N THR A 21 -12.97 3.32 -1.88
CA THR A 21 -12.90 3.66 -3.31
C THR A 21 -12.19 2.57 -4.10
N ARG A 22 -12.49 2.50 -5.39
CA ARG A 22 -11.70 1.73 -6.35
C ARG A 22 -10.66 2.59 -7.08
N ASP A 23 -10.63 3.88 -6.82
CA ASP A 23 -9.62 4.76 -7.40
C ASP A 23 -8.41 4.84 -6.47
N GLY A 24 -7.25 4.41 -6.95
CA GLY A 24 -5.99 4.53 -6.24
C GLY A 24 -5.60 5.98 -5.96
N ILE A 25 -4.55 6.16 -5.16
CA ILE A 25 -3.92 7.46 -5.00
C ILE A 25 -3.18 7.80 -6.29
N THR A 26 -3.40 9.01 -6.79
CA THR A 26 -2.60 9.56 -7.87
C THR A 26 -1.18 9.87 -7.39
N LEU A 27 -0.17 9.26 -8.01
CA LEU A 27 1.24 9.61 -7.84
C LEU A 27 1.78 10.11 -9.19
N ASN A 28 2.07 11.40 -9.23
CA ASN A 28 2.32 12.14 -10.47
C ASN A 28 1.16 11.94 -11.48
N THR A 29 1.35 11.12 -12.50
CA THR A 29 0.34 10.85 -13.56
C THR A 29 -0.19 9.41 -13.55
N GLN A 30 0.14 8.62 -12.53
CA GLN A 30 -0.30 7.23 -12.35
C GLN A 30 -1.45 7.19 -11.34
N GLN A 31 -2.57 6.56 -11.68
CA GLN A 31 -3.71 6.36 -10.77
C GLN A 31 -4.36 4.98 -11.03
N PRO A 32 -3.95 3.94 -10.30
CA PRO A 32 -4.44 2.60 -10.59
C PRO A 32 -5.91 2.43 -10.20
N ALA A 33 -6.68 1.70 -11.01
CA ALA A 33 -7.97 1.18 -10.62
C ALA A 33 -7.81 -0.09 -9.78
N LEU A 34 -8.37 -0.08 -8.57
CA LEU A 34 -8.27 -1.15 -7.58
C LEU A 34 -9.39 -2.19 -7.77
N PRO A 35 -9.10 -3.48 -7.50
CA PRO A 35 -10.03 -4.58 -7.79
C PRO A 35 -11.23 -4.62 -6.83
N ALA A 36 -11.08 -4.02 -5.64
CA ALA A 36 -12.10 -3.93 -4.61
C ALA A 36 -12.08 -2.53 -3.97
N PRO A 37 -13.08 -2.17 -3.15
CA PRO A 37 -13.02 -0.94 -2.37
C PRO A 37 -11.89 -0.98 -1.33
N PHE A 38 -10.96 -0.03 -1.39
CA PHE A 38 -9.94 0.21 -0.37
C PHE A 38 -10.22 1.55 0.31
N ARG A 39 -9.93 1.62 1.61
CA ARG A 39 -10.25 2.79 2.43
C ARG A 39 -9.02 3.52 2.95
N PHE A 40 -7.91 2.80 3.09
CA PHE A 40 -6.66 3.37 3.57
C PHE A 40 -5.55 3.10 2.56
N ALA A 41 -4.55 3.98 2.55
CA ALA A 41 -3.31 3.71 1.88
C ALA A 41 -2.13 4.28 2.66
N VAL A 42 -1.03 3.54 2.72
CA VAL A 42 0.22 3.99 3.32
C VAL A 42 1.20 4.23 2.19
N ARG A 43 1.83 5.41 2.20
CA ARG A 43 2.86 5.79 1.23
C ARG A 43 4.15 6.12 1.95
N TRP A 44 5.26 5.69 1.39
CA TRP A 44 6.60 5.96 1.92
C TRP A 44 7.59 6.11 0.76
N LYS A 45 8.37 7.19 0.76
CA LYS A 45 9.49 7.38 -0.17
C LYS A 45 10.72 6.62 0.33
N ALA A 46 11.42 5.98 -0.60
CA ALA A 46 12.58 5.14 -0.34
C ALA A 46 13.77 5.87 0.29
N ASP A 47 13.79 7.20 0.22
CA ASP A 47 14.82 8.06 0.82
C ASP A 47 14.38 8.65 2.18
N ASP A 48 13.30 8.14 2.76
CA ASP A 48 12.67 8.62 4.00
C ASP A 48 12.18 10.09 3.96
N SER A 49 12.22 10.77 2.81
CA SER A 49 11.87 12.20 2.74
C SER A 49 10.38 12.48 2.91
N TYR A 50 9.52 11.47 2.68
CA TYR A 50 8.08 11.61 2.82
C TYR A 50 7.42 10.29 3.20
N ASN A 51 6.40 10.37 4.05
CA ASN A 51 5.44 9.30 4.25
C ASN A 51 4.05 9.83 4.64
N ALA A 52 3.01 9.03 4.44
CA ALA A 52 1.65 9.38 4.82
C ALA A 52 0.76 8.16 5.08
N LEU A 53 -0.28 8.38 5.86
CA LEU A 53 -1.50 7.59 5.85
C LEU A 53 -2.59 8.41 5.14
N ASP A 54 -3.12 7.87 4.07
CA ASP A 54 -4.21 8.43 3.29
C ASP A 54 -5.50 7.68 3.63
N VAL A 55 -6.58 8.40 3.93
CA VAL A 55 -7.88 7.81 4.31
C VAL A 55 -8.97 8.32 3.37
N TRP A 56 -9.68 7.41 2.72
CA TRP A 56 -10.84 7.76 1.91
C TRP A 56 -11.97 8.31 2.79
N ASN A 57 -12.42 9.52 2.47
CA ASN A 57 -13.46 10.22 3.24
C ASN A 57 -14.83 10.24 2.55
N GLY A 58 -15.00 9.51 1.44
CA GLY A 58 -16.22 9.49 0.63
C GLY A 58 -16.19 10.41 -0.59
N ALA A 59 -15.24 11.34 -0.66
CA ALA A 59 -15.06 12.27 -1.80
C ALA A 59 -13.62 12.32 -2.32
N GLY A 60 -12.63 12.06 -1.47
CA GLY A 60 -11.22 12.10 -1.81
C GLY A 60 -10.35 11.37 -0.79
N TRP A 61 -9.09 11.17 -1.15
CA TRP A 61 -8.05 10.72 -0.21
C TRP A 61 -7.67 11.87 0.72
N SER A 62 -7.96 11.74 2.01
CA SER A 62 -7.54 12.68 3.06
C SER A 62 -6.15 12.30 3.54
N VAL A 63 -5.18 13.17 3.34
CA VAL A 63 -3.76 12.90 3.63
C VAL A 63 -3.41 13.23 5.07
N GLN A 64 -2.84 12.27 5.80
CA GLN A 64 -2.10 12.49 7.04
C GLN A 64 -0.60 12.30 6.78
N ALA A 65 0.11 13.39 6.48
CA ALA A 65 1.55 13.37 6.26
C ALA A 65 2.34 13.10 7.54
N ASN A 66 3.56 12.57 7.41
CA ASN A 66 4.49 12.22 8.49
C ASN A 66 3.86 11.27 9.52
N TRP A 67 3.10 10.28 9.04
CA TRP A 67 2.38 9.36 9.89
C TRP A 67 3.26 8.22 10.44
N LEU A 68 4.16 7.65 9.63
CA LEU A 68 5.07 6.60 10.06
C LEU A 68 5.98 7.10 11.20
N GLY A 69 6.07 6.32 12.27
CA GLY A 69 6.73 6.71 13.51
C GLY A 69 5.79 7.38 14.53
N THR A 70 4.52 7.58 14.18
CA THR A 70 3.47 8.10 15.08
C THR A 70 2.39 7.05 15.33
N GLN A 71 1.60 7.21 16.40
CA GLN A 71 0.42 6.36 16.67
C GLN A 71 0.71 4.85 16.70
N GLY A 72 1.95 4.45 17.02
CA GLY A 72 2.39 3.05 17.04
C GLY A 72 2.74 2.45 15.67
N SER A 73 2.70 3.26 14.61
CA SER A 73 3.19 2.89 13.28
C SER A 73 4.71 2.98 13.21
N ALA A 74 5.32 2.20 12.32
CA ALA A 74 6.76 2.22 12.08
C ALA A 74 7.10 1.71 10.69
N VAL A 75 8.27 2.12 10.21
CA VAL A 75 8.96 1.53 9.06
C VAL A 75 10.39 1.23 9.47
N ALA A 76 10.93 0.11 8.98
CA ALA A 76 12.32 -0.26 9.18
C ALA A 76 12.86 -0.86 7.89
N GLU A 77 14.11 -0.52 7.56
CA GLU A 77 14.81 -1.14 6.44
C GLU A 77 15.83 -2.17 6.95
N SER A 78 15.85 -3.33 6.30
CA SER A 78 16.89 -4.34 6.51
C SER A 78 17.70 -4.51 5.24
N ASN A 79 18.91 -3.95 5.24
CA ASN A 79 19.86 -4.16 4.15
C ASN A 79 20.29 -5.62 4.02
N ALA A 80 20.40 -6.34 5.14
CA ALA A 80 20.77 -7.75 5.15
C ALA A 80 19.71 -8.64 4.48
N ASN A 81 18.43 -8.32 4.69
CA ASN A 81 17.31 -9.09 4.13
C ASN A 81 16.76 -8.49 2.83
N GLN A 82 17.33 -7.37 2.37
CA GLN A 82 16.82 -6.58 1.24
C GLN A 82 15.31 -6.28 1.36
N ALA A 83 14.87 -5.96 2.58
CA ALA A 83 13.46 -5.82 2.92
C ALA A 83 13.17 -4.44 3.53
N VAL A 84 11.92 -4.00 3.35
CA VAL A 84 11.33 -2.91 4.13
C VAL A 84 10.17 -3.53 4.89
N GLU A 85 10.14 -3.28 6.20
CA GLU A 85 9.13 -3.80 7.11
C GLU A 85 8.26 -2.65 7.59
N PHE A 86 6.94 -2.84 7.50
CA PHE A 86 5.95 -1.86 7.94
C PHE A 86 5.17 -2.39 9.13
N ARG A 87 5.02 -1.56 10.15
CA ARG A 87 4.07 -1.77 11.24
C ARG A 87 2.90 -0.81 11.07
N ILE A 88 1.73 -1.35 10.77
CA ILE A 88 0.48 -0.59 10.64
C ILE A 88 -0.48 -1.04 11.74
N PRO A 89 -0.79 -0.19 12.74
CA PRO A 89 -1.69 -0.55 13.83
C PRO A 89 -3.13 -0.74 13.35
N LEU A 90 -3.77 -1.85 13.74
CA LEU A 90 -5.18 -2.12 13.38
C LEU A 90 -6.14 -1.03 13.88
N ALA A 91 -5.83 -0.39 15.02
CA ALA A 91 -6.61 0.74 15.54
C ALA A 91 -6.63 1.93 14.57
N ALA A 92 -5.56 2.15 13.80
CA ALA A 92 -5.52 3.18 12.76
C ALA A 92 -6.38 2.82 11.54
N LEU A 93 -6.70 1.53 11.36
CA LEU A 93 -7.61 1.01 10.35
C LEU A 93 -9.04 0.82 10.91
N GLY A 94 -9.39 1.50 12.00
CA GLY A 94 -10.71 1.40 12.61
C GLY A 94 -10.99 0.11 13.38
N GLY A 95 -9.96 -0.66 13.75
CA GLY A 95 -10.12 -1.91 14.49
C GLY A 95 -10.64 -3.07 13.65
N ALA A 96 -10.25 -3.11 12.37
CA ALA A 96 -10.76 -4.06 11.39
C ALA A 96 -10.59 -5.54 11.84
N SER A 97 -11.62 -6.35 11.63
CA SER A 97 -11.59 -7.81 11.81
C SER A 97 -11.08 -8.54 10.57
N ARG A 98 -10.98 -7.84 9.44
CA ARG A 98 -10.41 -8.31 8.17
C ARG A 98 -9.56 -7.20 7.57
N VAL A 99 -8.45 -7.57 6.94
CA VAL A 99 -7.61 -6.62 6.21
C VAL A 99 -7.32 -7.16 4.81
N SER A 100 -7.69 -6.37 3.80
CA SER A 100 -7.29 -6.58 2.41
C SER A 100 -6.03 -5.79 2.09
N VAL A 101 -5.08 -6.35 1.34
CA VAL A 101 -3.77 -5.73 1.07
C VAL A 101 -3.39 -5.84 -0.41
N ILE A 102 -2.96 -4.71 -0.97
CA ILE A 102 -2.19 -4.62 -2.20
C ILE A 102 -0.96 -3.75 -1.90
N THR A 103 0.22 -4.19 -2.34
CA THR A 103 1.43 -3.38 -2.25
C THR A 103 2.11 -3.32 -3.60
N SER A 104 2.72 -2.18 -3.92
CA SER A 104 3.56 -2.02 -5.10
C SER A 104 4.65 -1.00 -4.84
N TRP A 105 5.68 -1.03 -5.67
CA TRP A 105 6.60 0.07 -5.82
C TRP A 105 6.14 0.99 -6.94
N VAL A 106 6.38 2.29 -6.79
CA VAL A 106 6.05 3.31 -7.79
C VAL A 106 7.24 4.24 -7.96
N PHE A 107 7.72 4.40 -9.19
CA PHE A 107 8.66 5.42 -9.59
C PHE A 107 7.89 6.60 -10.20
N GLU A 108 8.05 7.79 -9.62
CA GLU A 108 7.30 8.99 -10.03
C GLU A 108 8.04 9.90 -11.03
N GLY A 109 9.26 9.52 -11.44
CA GLY A 109 10.13 10.34 -12.27
C GLY A 109 9.50 10.71 -13.62
N ALA A 110 9.47 12.00 -13.92
CA ALA A 110 8.75 12.54 -15.07
C ALA A 110 9.22 11.94 -16.40
N GLY A 111 8.28 11.42 -17.19
CA GLY A 111 8.53 10.80 -18.50
C GLY A 111 9.03 9.35 -18.46
N PHE A 112 9.19 8.78 -17.26
CA PHE A 112 9.61 7.40 -17.02
C PHE A 112 8.79 6.74 -15.90
N GLU A 113 7.64 7.31 -15.56
CA GLU A 113 6.77 6.85 -14.49
C GLU A 113 6.48 5.35 -14.65
N THR A 114 6.69 4.58 -13.58
CA THR A 114 6.53 3.11 -13.60
C THR A 114 6.08 2.60 -12.26
N THR A 115 5.05 1.75 -12.24
CA THR A 115 4.64 0.93 -11.11
C THR A 115 5.14 -0.50 -11.30
N TYR A 116 5.73 -1.09 -10.27
CA TYR A 116 6.44 -2.36 -10.38
C TYR A 116 6.44 -3.18 -9.09
N SER A 117 6.85 -4.45 -9.19
CA SER A 117 6.99 -5.38 -8.06
C SER A 117 5.72 -5.49 -7.20
N PRO A 118 4.59 -5.93 -7.80
CA PRO A 118 3.35 -6.07 -7.08
C PRO A 118 3.37 -7.17 -6.02
N LEU A 119 2.55 -6.95 -5.00
CA LEU A 119 2.07 -7.94 -4.05
C LEU A 119 0.53 -7.83 -3.97
N PRO A 120 -0.24 -8.91 -4.23
CA PRO A 120 0.20 -10.25 -4.64
C PRO A 120 0.98 -10.28 -5.96
N SER A 121 1.91 -11.23 -6.09
CA SER A 121 2.64 -11.40 -7.34
C SER A 121 1.69 -11.74 -8.49
N GLY A 122 1.91 -11.13 -9.65
CA GLY A 122 1.07 -11.33 -10.84
C GLY A 122 -0.27 -10.59 -10.81
N THR A 123 -0.56 -9.77 -9.80
CA THR A 123 -1.76 -8.90 -9.80
C THR A 123 -1.77 -7.93 -10.97
N PHE A 124 -0.58 -7.54 -11.45
CA PHE A 124 -0.34 -6.83 -12.69
C PHE A 124 1.06 -7.13 -13.23
N THR A 125 1.32 -6.67 -14.46
CA THR A 125 2.68 -6.58 -15.05
C THR A 125 3.22 -5.17 -14.86
N ASP A 126 4.49 -5.05 -14.50
CA ASP A 126 5.16 -3.75 -14.35
C ASP A 126 4.91 -2.84 -15.56
N GLY A 127 4.61 -1.57 -15.31
CA GLY A 127 4.21 -0.63 -16.36
C GLY A 127 3.83 0.74 -15.82
N TYR A 128 3.42 1.64 -16.70
CA TYR A 128 3.14 3.04 -16.35
C TYR A 128 1.99 3.20 -15.34
N ASP A 129 0.84 2.57 -15.57
CA ASP A 129 -0.31 2.68 -14.66
C ASP A 129 -1.12 1.38 -14.69
N PRO A 130 -0.56 0.29 -14.13
CA PRO A 130 -1.21 -1.00 -14.16
C PRO A 130 -2.30 -1.10 -13.10
N ASP A 131 -3.46 -1.61 -13.50
CA ASP A 131 -4.56 -1.92 -12.59
C ASP A 131 -4.34 -3.29 -11.90
N PRO A 132 -4.21 -3.34 -10.56
CA PRO A 132 -4.18 -4.61 -9.85
C PRO A 132 -5.48 -5.39 -10.02
N THR A 133 -5.37 -6.69 -10.26
CA THR A 133 -6.53 -7.60 -10.45
C THR A 133 -6.83 -8.48 -9.25
N THR A 134 -5.89 -8.60 -8.31
CA THR A 134 -5.97 -9.44 -7.12
C THR A 134 -5.39 -8.76 -5.88
N TYR A 135 -5.78 -9.24 -4.71
CA TYR A 135 -5.35 -8.72 -3.41
C TYR A 135 -5.30 -9.84 -2.35
N TYR A 136 -4.50 -9.69 -1.30
CA TYR A 136 -4.63 -10.59 -0.14
C TYR A 136 -5.80 -10.15 0.74
N SER A 137 -6.50 -11.09 1.38
CA SER A 137 -7.54 -10.78 2.37
C SER A 137 -7.37 -11.65 3.61
N PHE A 138 -6.91 -11.05 4.70
CA PHE A 138 -6.64 -11.72 5.96
C PHE A 138 -7.83 -11.60 6.91
N ASP A 139 -8.33 -12.73 7.40
CA ASP A 139 -9.24 -12.77 8.56
C ASP A 139 -8.40 -12.71 9.84
N LEU A 140 -8.58 -11.66 10.62
CA LEU A 140 -7.80 -11.40 11.84
C LEU A 140 -8.46 -11.99 13.10
N THR A 141 -9.62 -12.61 12.94
CA THR A 141 -10.37 -13.26 14.03
C THR A 141 -10.25 -14.78 13.97
N GLY A 142 -9.89 -15.32 12.82
CA GLY A 142 -9.68 -16.75 12.60
C GLY A 142 -8.33 -17.24 13.12
N PRO A 143 -8.19 -18.56 13.37
CA PRO A 143 -6.92 -19.17 13.79
C PRO A 143 -5.92 -19.39 12.64
N GLY A 144 -6.29 -19.03 11.40
CA GLY A 144 -5.47 -19.24 10.22
C GLY A 144 -4.19 -18.40 10.27
N ALA A 145 -3.05 -19.04 10.00
CA ALA A 145 -1.79 -18.31 9.89
C ALA A 145 -1.77 -17.47 8.60
N PRO A 146 -1.11 -16.30 8.57
CA PRO A 146 -1.10 -15.42 7.39
C PRO A 146 -0.62 -16.11 6.10
N ASN A 147 0.30 -17.08 6.20
CA ASN A 147 0.82 -17.82 5.06
C ASN A 147 -0.14 -18.88 4.49
N THR A 148 -1.33 -19.04 5.07
CA THR A 148 -2.39 -19.93 4.56
C THR A 148 -3.40 -19.21 3.67
N THR A 149 -3.31 -17.88 3.57
CA THR A 149 -4.20 -17.03 2.77
C THR A 149 -3.66 -16.89 1.35
N GLY A 150 -4.46 -17.30 0.35
CA GLY A 150 -4.19 -17.05 -1.07
C GLY A 150 -4.72 -15.68 -1.54
N PRO A 151 -4.31 -15.21 -2.74
CA PRO A 151 -4.87 -14.03 -3.37
C PRO A 151 -6.37 -14.21 -3.66
N SER A 152 -7.13 -13.13 -3.49
CA SER A 152 -8.55 -12.99 -3.83
C SER A 152 -8.70 -12.24 -5.16
N PHE A 153 -9.83 -12.46 -5.84
CA PHE A 153 -10.23 -11.80 -7.09
C PHE A 153 -11.34 -10.79 -6.83
#